data_AF-A0AAJ1W7H9-F1
#
_entry.id   AF-A0AAJ1W7H9-F1
#
_cell.length_a   1.000
_cell.length_b   1.000
_cell.length_c   1.000
_cell.angle_alpha   90.00
_cell.angle_beta   90.00
_cell.angle_gamma   90.00
#
_symmetry.space_group_name_H-M   'P 1'
#
loop_
_entity.id
_entity.type
_entity.pdbx_description
1 polymer ?
#
loop_
_entity_poly.entity_id
_entity_poly.type
_entity_poly.pdbx_seq_one_letter_code
_entity_poly.pdbx_strand_id
1 'polypeptide(L)'
;MPRSTRKKSQYEARANELIRAQLAQRKALIGAIGDAEEKYDQQLKVVTEAQRQLDARSADIAEAYSNAIEGGWTAAELKGFGINRPDSKTVKTAKNSTAKQGSSDGATDNSTTSQDATTPHPPSTNGHHTLEPAHQ
;
A
#
# COMPACT_ATOMS: atom_id res chain seq x y z
N MET A 1 -7.64 11.89 59.62
CA MET A 1 -7.99 11.21 58.36
C MET A 1 -7.10 11.72 57.21
N PRO A 2 -6.04 10.99 56.76
CA PRO A 2 -5.12 11.45 55.71
C PRO A 2 -5.18 10.60 54.40
N ARG A 3 -6.19 9.76 54.19
CA ARG A 3 -6.24 8.80 53.07
C ARG A 3 -6.34 9.44 51.67
N SER A 4 -6.85 10.66 51.56
CA SER A 4 -7.11 11.31 50.26
C SER A 4 -5.83 11.78 49.54
N THR A 5 -4.88 12.36 50.27
CA THR A 5 -3.62 12.86 49.71
C THR A 5 -2.72 11.74 49.18
N ARG A 6 -2.77 10.57 49.82
CA ARG A 6 -2.01 9.37 49.41
C ARG A 6 -2.50 8.75 48.10
N LYS A 7 -3.81 8.82 47.83
CA LYS A 7 -4.36 8.36 46.55
C LYS A 7 -3.92 9.28 45.41
N LYS A 8 -4.04 10.60 45.61
CA LYS A 8 -3.60 11.60 44.62
C LYS A 8 -2.12 11.42 44.25
N SER A 9 -1.23 11.28 45.24
CA SER A 9 0.20 11.08 44.96
C SER A 9 0.51 9.76 44.23
N GLN A 10 -0.24 8.69 44.49
CA GLN A 10 -0.11 7.43 43.74
C GLN A 10 -0.55 7.57 42.28
N TYR A 11 -1.65 8.27 42.02
CA TYR A 11 -2.09 8.54 40.65
C TYR A 11 -1.10 9.42 39.90
N GLU A 12 -0.57 10.47 40.54
CA GLU A 12 0.47 11.34 39.96
C GLU A 12 1.76 10.56 39.66
N ALA A 13 2.20 9.69 40.56
CA ALA A 13 3.37 8.84 40.33
C ALA A 13 3.17 7.91 39.14
N ARG A 14 2.01 7.24 39.05
CA ARG A 14 1.67 6.35 37.93
C ARG A 14 1.52 7.12 36.62
N ALA A 15 0.92 8.30 36.64
CA ALA A 15 0.81 9.16 35.46
C ALA A 15 2.19 9.58 34.96
N ASN A 16 3.07 10.02 35.86
CA ASN A 16 4.45 10.38 35.51
C ASN A 16 5.26 9.21 34.95
N GLU A 17 5.06 8.01 35.48
CA GLU A 17 5.67 6.79 34.95
C GLU A 17 5.18 6.50 33.52
N LEU A 18 3.87 6.57 33.27
CA LEU A 18 3.29 6.39 31.94
C LEU A 18 3.78 7.44 30.94
N ILE A 19 3.91 8.70 31.36
CA ILE A 19 4.45 9.77 30.52
C ILE A 19 5.91 9.47 30.14
N ARG A 20 6.74 9.04 31.09
CA ARG A 20 8.13 8.66 30.82
C ARG A 20 8.23 7.46 29.88
N ALA A 21 7.39 6.44 30.09
CA ALA A 21 7.33 5.28 29.22
C ALA A 21 6.95 5.67 27.78
N GLN A 22 5.93 6.52 27.62
CA GLN A 22 5.52 7.03 26.31
C GLN A 22 6.62 7.85 25.65
N LEU A 23 7.33 8.70 26.40
CA LEU A 23 8.47 9.46 25.86
C LEU A 23 9.62 8.55 25.43
N ALA A 24 9.91 7.50 26.19
CA ALA A 24 10.93 6.51 25.81
C ALA A 24 10.54 5.77 24.51
N GLN A 25 9.27 5.37 24.37
CA GLN A 25 8.75 4.77 23.14
C GLN A 25 8.88 5.72 21.94
N ARG A 26 8.51 6.99 22.11
CA ARG A 26 8.64 7.99 21.03
C ARG A 26 10.10 8.19 20.61
N LYS A 27 11.03 8.25 21.57
CA LYS A 27 12.47 8.34 21.27
C LYS A 27 12.97 7.13 20.49
N ALA A 28 12.56 5.92 20.88
CA ALA A 28 12.91 4.71 20.16
C ALA A 28 12.37 4.71 18.73
N LEU A 29 11.12 5.15 18.53
CA LEU A 29 10.52 5.27 17.20
C LEU A 29 11.26 6.26 16.31
N ILE A 30 11.64 7.43 16.84
CA ILE A 30 12.41 8.43 16.08
C ILE A 30 13.78 7.86 15.66
N GLY A 31 14.46 7.13 16.55
CA GLY A 31 15.70 6.43 16.21
C GLY A 31 15.50 5.42 15.08
N ALA A 32 14.46 4.57 15.18
CA ALA A 32 14.15 3.58 14.16
C ALA A 32 13.79 4.21 12.80
N ILE A 33 13.15 5.39 12.79
CA ILE A 33 12.88 6.15 11.57
C ILE A 33 14.20 6.61 10.92
N GLY A 34 15.12 7.18 11.71
CA GLY A 34 16.42 7.60 11.19
C GLY A 34 17.21 6.43 10.59
N ASP A 35 17.24 5.27 11.27
CA ASP A 35 17.89 4.06 10.76
C ASP A 35 17.22 3.55 9.46
N ALA A 36 15.90 3.71 9.33
CA ALA A 36 15.16 3.31 8.14
C ALA A 36 15.42 4.26 6.96
N GLU A 37 15.51 5.56 7.21
CA GLU A 37 15.87 6.58 6.21
C GLU A 37 17.28 6.33 5.66
N GLU A 38 18.25 6.04 6.53
CA GLU A 38 19.62 5.73 6.08
C GLU A 38 19.66 4.48 5.20
N LYS A 39 18.93 3.43 5.57
CA LYS A 39 18.81 2.22 4.75
C LYS A 39 18.13 2.49 3.41
N TYR A 40 17.11 3.34 3.40
CA TYR A 40 16.44 3.74 2.17
C TYR A 40 17.39 4.46 1.21
N ASP A 41 18.18 5.40 1.71
CA ASP A 41 19.19 6.11 0.90
C ASP A 41 20.26 5.17 0.36
N GLN A 42 20.69 4.19 1.15
CA GLN A 42 21.63 3.15 0.69
C GLN A 42 21.00 2.31 -0.43
N GLN A 43 19.75 1.88 -0.28
CA GLN A 43 19.03 1.13 -1.31
C GLN A 43 18.87 1.94 -2.60
N LEU A 44 18.54 3.22 -2.48
CA LEU A 44 18.38 4.10 -3.63
C LEU A 44 19.69 4.20 -4.43
N LYS A 45 20.83 4.38 -3.75
CA LYS A 45 22.16 4.39 -4.40
C LYS A 45 22.43 3.09 -5.16
N VAL A 46 22.14 1.95 -4.55
CA VAL A 46 22.34 0.64 -5.19
C VAL A 46 21.45 0.49 -6.43
N VAL A 47 20.17 0.89 -6.35
CA VAL A 47 19.25 0.82 -7.49
C VAL A 47 19.69 1.77 -8.61
N THR A 48 20.07 3.00 -8.28
CA THR A 48 20.55 3.96 -9.29
C THR A 48 21.81 3.47 -9.99
N GLU A 49 22.76 2.90 -9.24
CA GLU A 49 23.99 2.35 -9.82
C GLU A 49 23.72 1.11 -10.67
N ALA A 50 22.84 0.21 -10.21
CA ALA A 50 22.42 -0.95 -10.99
C ALA A 50 21.71 -0.53 -12.28
N GLN A 51 20.86 0.50 -12.23
CA GLN A 51 20.20 1.06 -13.42
C GLN A 51 21.22 1.64 -14.39
N ARG A 52 22.20 2.41 -13.89
CA ARG A 52 23.28 2.96 -14.71
C ARG A 52 24.09 1.87 -15.41
N GLN A 53 24.40 0.78 -14.71
CA GLN A 53 25.10 -0.36 -15.30
C GLN A 53 24.25 -1.09 -16.34
N LEU A 54 22.94 -1.21 -16.11
CA LEU A 54 22.01 -1.78 -17.07
C LEU A 54 21.94 -0.92 -18.34
N ASP A 55 21.85 0.39 -18.18
CA ASP A 55 21.81 1.33 -19.30
C ASP A 55 23.11 1.27 -20.11
N ALA A 56 24.28 1.27 -19.46
CA ALA A 56 25.58 1.15 -20.13
C ALA A 56 25.70 -0.16 -20.92
N ARG A 57 25.35 -1.30 -20.31
CA ARG A 57 25.36 -2.59 -20.99
C ARG A 57 24.36 -2.65 -22.15
N SER A 58 23.21 -1.99 -22.01
CA SER A 58 22.23 -1.92 -23.09
C SER A 58 22.75 -1.14 -24.29
N ALA A 59 23.51 -0.05 -24.04
CA ALA A 59 24.18 0.72 -25.08
C ALA A 59 25.29 -0.11 -25.76
N ASP A 60 26.13 -0.81 -24.99
CA ASP A 60 27.17 -1.68 -25.53
C ASP A 60 26.59 -2.79 -26.42
N ILE A 61 25.47 -3.41 -26.00
CA ILE A 61 24.76 -4.42 -26.80
C ILE A 61 24.20 -3.80 -28.08
N ALA A 62 23.63 -2.60 -28.01
CA ALA A 62 23.08 -1.93 -29.18
C ALA A 62 24.16 -1.53 -30.20
N GLU A 63 25.30 -1.05 -29.72
CA GLU A 63 26.47 -0.75 -30.54
C GLU A 63 27.02 -2.03 -31.18
N ALA A 64 27.24 -3.09 -30.40
CA ALA A 64 27.73 -4.37 -30.90
C ALA A 64 26.80 -4.99 -31.95
N TYR A 65 25.48 -4.91 -31.72
CA TYR A 65 24.48 -5.36 -32.70
C TYR A 65 24.57 -4.55 -34.00
N SER A 66 24.67 -3.22 -33.90
CA SER A 66 24.75 -2.34 -35.07
C SER A 66 26.03 -2.60 -35.88
N ASN A 67 27.18 -2.70 -35.20
CA ASN A 67 28.47 -3.03 -35.80
C ASN A 67 28.45 -4.39 -36.51
N ALA A 68 27.74 -5.39 -35.95
CA ALA A 68 27.62 -6.69 -36.59
C ALA A 68 26.79 -6.63 -37.88
N ILE A 69 25.67 -5.90 -37.87
CA ILE A 69 24.85 -5.68 -39.07
C ILE A 69 25.65 -4.93 -40.15
N GLU A 70 26.40 -3.89 -39.76
CA GLU A 70 27.28 -3.15 -40.67
C GLU A 70 28.42 -4.03 -41.22
N GLY A 71 28.92 -4.94 -40.39
CA GLY A 71 29.91 -5.97 -40.76
C GLY A 71 29.36 -7.09 -41.64
N GLY A 72 28.09 -7.01 -42.08
CA GLY A 72 27.48 -7.95 -43.02
C GLY A 72 26.80 -9.16 -42.36
N TRP A 73 26.71 -9.21 -41.04
CA TRP A 73 25.93 -10.24 -40.36
C TRP A 73 24.44 -9.96 -40.54
N THR A 74 23.64 -11.01 -40.72
CA THR A 74 22.19 -10.87 -40.80
C THR A 74 21.56 -10.91 -39.41
N ALA A 75 20.41 -10.25 -39.25
CA ALA A 75 19.64 -10.31 -38.01
C ALA A 75 19.20 -11.75 -37.63
N ALA A 76 19.04 -12.63 -38.62
CA ALA A 76 18.68 -14.04 -38.39
C ALA A 76 19.86 -14.83 -37.79
N GLU A 77 21.08 -14.58 -38.27
CA GLU A 77 22.30 -15.19 -37.72
C GLU A 77 22.53 -14.69 -36.29
N LEU A 78 22.49 -13.38 -36.06
CA LEU A 78 22.64 -12.80 -34.71
C LEU A 78 21.62 -13.38 -33.72
N LYS A 79 20.37 -13.52 -34.14
CA LYS A 79 19.33 -14.19 -33.36
C LYS A 79 19.64 -15.67 -33.11
N GLY A 80 20.24 -16.36 -34.07
CA GLY A 80 20.73 -17.75 -33.92
C GLY A 80 21.80 -17.88 -32.83
N PHE A 81 22.63 -16.84 -32.65
CA PHE A 81 23.60 -16.74 -31.55
C PHE A 81 23.00 -16.18 -30.25
N GLY A 82 21.69 -15.93 -30.20
CA GLY A 82 21.00 -15.38 -29.04
C GLY A 82 21.16 -13.87 -28.86
N ILE A 83 21.75 -13.17 -29.83
CA ILE A 83 21.87 -11.72 -29.83
C ILE A 83 20.60 -11.14 -30.47
N ASN A 84 19.72 -10.63 -29.61
CA ASN A 84 18.47 -10.03 -30.04
C ASN A 84 18.65 -8.53 -30.32
N ARG A 85 17.76 -7.98 -31.15
CA ARG A 85 17.71 -6.53 -31.38
C ARG A 85 17.44 -5.81 -30.05
N PRO A 86 18.23 -4.78 -29.69
CA PRO A 86 18.17 -4.10 -28.39
C PRO A 86 16.79 -3.51 -28.05
N ASP A 87 15.99 -3.13 -29.06
CA ASP A 87 14.64 -2.59 -28.87
C ASP A 87 13.51 -3.64 -28.92
N SER A 88 13.85 -4.91 -29.14
CA SER A 88 12.85 -5.97 -29.17
C SER A 88 12.41 -6.30 -27.74
N LYS A 89 11.47 -5.52 -27.22
CA LYS A 89 10.73 -5.84 -25.99
C LYS A 89 10.01 -7.18 -26.19
N THR A 90 10.68 -8.31 -25.94
CA THR A 90 9.99 -9.58 -25.73
C THR A 90 9.47 -9.62 -24.30
N VAL A 91 8.47 -8.78 -24.01
CA VAL A 91 7.65 -8.94 -22.81
C VAL A 91 6.72 -10.12 -23.07
N LYS A 92 7.22 -11.35 -22.85
CA LYS A 92 6.32 -12.47 -22.55
C LYS A 92 5.86 -12.27 -21.11
N THR A 93 4.79 -11.51 -20.93
CA THR A 93 4.05 -11.45 -19.68
C THR A 93 3.66 -12.87 -19.28
N ALA A 94 4.14 -13.32 -18.12
CA ALA A 94 3.70 -14.55 -17.50
C ALA A 94 2.17 -14.52 -17.35
N LYS A 95 1.50 -15.44 -18.02
CA LYS A 95 0.06 -15.61 -18.04
C LYS A 95 -0.39 -16.18 -16.69
N ASN A 96 -0.56 -15.31 -15.67
CA ASN A 96 -1.22 -15.70 -14.43
C ASN A 96 -2.73 -15.47 -14.59
N SER A 97 -3.41 -16.44 -15.19
CA SER A 97 -4.87 -16.47 -15.30
C SER A 97 -5.48 -16.95 -13.98
N THR A 98 -5.83 -16.01 -13.10
CA THR A 98 -6.81 -16.27 -12.03
C THR A 98 -8.19 -16.06 -12.62
N ALA A 99 -8.92 -17.16 -12.79
CA ALA A 99 -10.27 -17.19 -13.35
C ALA A 99 -11.25 -16.37 -12.50
N LYS A 100 -12.03 -15.52 -13.20
CA LYS A 100 -13.17 -14.77 -12.69
C LYS A 100 -14.34 -15.74 -12.51
N GLN A 101 -14.71 -16.02 -11.26
CA GLN A 101 -15.89 -16.81 -10.91
C GLN A 101 -17.14 -15.94 -11.12
N GLY A 102 -18.00 -16.38 -12.04
CA GLY A 102 -19.26 -15.72 -12.34
C GLY A 102 -20.33 -15.99 -11.29
N SER A 103 -21.27 -15.05 -11.16
CA SER A 103 -22.64 -15.36 -10.77
C SER A 103 -23.56 -14.56 -11.69
N SER A 104 -24.36 -15.31 -12.43
CA SER A 104 -25.42 -14.85 -13.33
C SER A 104 -26.73 -14.70 -12.56
N ASP A 105 -27.44 -13.59 -12.82
CA ASP A 105 -28.90 -13.43 -12.86
C ASP A 105 -29.13 -11.92 -13.00
N GLY A 106 -29.95 -11.36 -13.89
CA GLY A 106 -30.97 -11.89 -14.79
C GLY A 106 -31.97 -10.75 -15.01
N ALA A 107 -32.05 -10.24 -16.24
CA ALA A 107 -33.14 -9.50 -16.90
C ALA A 107 -33.75 -8.21 -16.29
N THR A 108 -33.45 -7.09 -16.98
CA THR A 108 -34.33 -6.00 -17.47
C THR A 108 -35.83 -6.01 -17.11
N ASP A 109 -36.39 -4.86 -16.67
CA ASP A 109 -37.28 -4.04 -17.54
C ASP A 109 -37.54 -2.62 -16.97
N ASN A 110 -37.98 -1.74 -17.86
CA ASN A 110 -38.01 -0.28 -17.82
C ASN A 110 -39.38 0.31 -17.39
N SER A 111 -39.35 1.56 -16.89
CA SER A 111 -40.34 2.64 -17.11
C SER A 111 -41.38 3.04 -16.03
N THR A 112 -41.22 4.31 -15.60
CA THR A 112 -42.26 5.36 -15.35
C THR A 112 -43.14 5.34 -14.10
N THR A 113 -42.91 6.30 -13.19
CA THR A 113 -43.83 7.44 -12.89
C THR A 113 -43.21 8.37 -11.84
N SER A 114 -43.34 9.69 -12.08
CA SER A 114 -42.81 10.82 -11.32
C SER A 114 -43.48 11.08 -9.96
N GLN A 115 -42.93 12.10 -9.26
CA GLN A 115 -43.44 12.89 -8.13
C GLN A 115 -42.77 12.57 -6.79
N ASP A 116 -42.43 13.51 -5.90
CA ASP A 116 -42.31 14.96 -5.87
C ASP A 116 -41.63 15.26 -4.51
N ALA A 117 -40.95 16.38 -4.37
CA ALA A 117 -40.19 16.74 -3.17
C ALA A 117 -41.12 17.18 -2.02
N THR A 118 -40.94 16.66 -0.81
CA THR A 118 -41.14 17.41 0.45
C THR A 118 -40.67 16.62 1.67
N THR A 119 -39.73 17.18 2.43
CA THR A 119 -39.61 16.92 3.89
C THR A 119 -40.45 17.98 4.59
N PRO A 120 -41.26 17.65 5.61
CA PRO A 120 -40.81 17.92 6.98
C PRO A 120 -41.41 17.04 8.11
N HIS A 121 -40.54 16.66 9.06
CA HIS A 121 -40.71 16.50 10.53
C HIS A 121 -41.85 15.64 11.20
N PRO A 122 -41.63 15.18 12.47
CA PRO A 122 -42.25 13.98 13.06
C PRO A 122 -43.38 14.26 14.08
N PRO A 123 -44.09 13.21 14.56
CA PRO A 123 -44.55 13.12 15.95
C PRO A 123 -44.17 11.76 16.58
N SER A 124 -43.44 11.69 17.69
CA SER A 124 -43.82 11.95 19.10
C SER A 124 -44.78 10.91 19.73
N THR A 125 -44.16 9.99 20.48
CA THR A 125 -44.45 9.56 21.87
C THR A 125 -45.89 9.19 22.30
N ASN A 126 -46.07 7.92 22.71
CA ASN A 126 -46.78 7.47 23.93
C ASN A 126 -46.64 5.93 24.02
N GLY A 127 -45.78 5.37 24.87
CA GLY A 127 -46.08 4.96 26.26
C GLY A 127 -46.41 3.45 26.27
N HIS A 128 -46.10 2.59 27.25
CA HIS A 128 -45.51 2.65 28.58
C HIS A 128 -45.33 1.16 29.04
N HIS A 129 -44.60 0.93 30.15
CA HIS A 129 -44.24 -0.32 30.86
C HIS A 129 -42.85 -0.88 30.52
N THR A 130 -41.76 -0.64 31.26
CA THR A 130 -41.45 -0.53 32.71
C THR A 130 -41.33 -1.89 33.44
N LEU A 131 -40.18 -2.03 34.14
CA LEU A 131 -39.76 -2.92 35.24
C LEU A 131 -38.92 -4.16 34.81
N GLU A 132 -37.77 -4.53 35.39
CA GLU A 132 -36.94 -4.03 36.52
C GLU A 132 -35.65 -4.92 36.57
N PRO A 133 -34.49 -4.46 37.09
CA PRO A 133 -33.30 -5.29 37.32
C PRO A 133 -33.10 -5.66 38.82
N ALA A 134 -32.62 -6.87 39.10
CA ALA A 134 -32.03 -7.22 40.39
C ALA A 134 -30.88 -8.23 40.22
N HIS A 135 -29.65 -7.82 40.47
CA HIS A 135 -28.58 -8.76 40.85
C HIS A 135 -27.66 -8.14 41.91
N GLN A 136 -27.34 -9.02 42.85
CA GLN A 136 -26.75 -8.87 44.19
C GLN A 136 -25.33 -8.30 44.21
#